data_AF-A0A9E5ZKH1-F1
#
_entry.id   AF-A0A9E5ZKH1-F1
#
_cell.length_a   1.000
_cell.length_b   1.000
_cell.length_c   1.000
_cell.angle_alpha   90.00
_cell.angle_beta   90.00
_cell.angle_gamma   90.00
#
_symmetry.space_group_name_H-M   'P 1'
#
loop_
_entity.id
_entity.type
_entity.pdbx_description
1 polymer ?
#
loop_
_entity_poly.entity_id
_entity_poly.type
_entity_poly.pdbx_seq_one_letter_code
_entity_poly.pdbx_strand_id
1 'polypeptide(L)'
;MDDYFLIEVRIPYQIDELLTVEKGEEFSVKYEEISELRESFNICYEQIGSPQKKEFVDYIEGGLISLRCDINSQKRVVKQMSKKVRKLEKSNFDLGAIEVKNNLYQNEEVLSCLQEQDVFLRDWIKEKRLEISIRNKKENTDSIKKVVKEYQLQNNIEITRKLTIREVALIHFYKEEQVTRSNADGLALKYEHNSGEKLFQKYIYYSSRANRVGRTSPFTKKKMENKIQRFENVIKKLPDSNKPMALDELKLLKAIYDNEF
;
A
#
# COMPACT_ATOMS: atom_id res chain seq x y z
N MET A 1 -27.22 -3.79 15.24
CA MET A 1 -27.06 -4.63 16.45
C MET A 1 -26.17 -5.84 16.16
N ASP A 2 -26.15 -6.36 14.93
CA ASP A 2 -25.39 -7.57 14.58
C ASP A 2 -23.85 -7.38 14.57
N ASP A 3 -23.33 -6.20 14.23
CA ASP A 3 -21.88 -5.96 14.21
C ASP A 3 -21.22 -5.99 15.59
N TYR A 4 -21.92 -5.55 16.65
CA TYR A 4 -21.36 -5.51 18.01
C TYR A 4 -21.13 -6.91 18.59
N PHE A 5 -22.10 -7.81 18.42
CA PHE A 5 -22.00 -9.17 18.92
C PHE A 5 -20.95 -9.98 18.14
N LEU A 6 -20.83 -9.75 16.84
CA LEU A 6 -19.78 -10.38 16.03
C LEU A 6 -18.38 -9.96 16.51
N ILE A 7 -18.19 -8.67 16.75
CA ILE A 7 -16.87 -8.07 17.02
C ILE A 7 -16.43 -8.22 18.47
N GLU A 8 -17.33 -8.01 19.44
CA GLU A 8 -16.94 -8.03 20.86
C GLU A 8 -17.09 -9.40 21.52
N VAL A 9 -17.86 -10.32 20.92
CA VAL A 9 -18.15 -11.62 21.56
C VAL A 9 -17.64 -12.78 20.71
N ARG A 10 -18.06 -12.87 19.44
CA ARG A 10 -17.77 -14.05 18.61
C ARG A 10 -16.31 -14.13 18.19
N ILE A 11 -15.77 -13.04 17.66
CA ILE A 11 -14.41 -12.99 17.13
C ILE A 11 -13.35 -13.22 18.22
N PRO A 12 -13.41 -12.54 19.39
CA PRO A 12 -12.52 -12.81 20.51
C PRO A 12 -12.55 -14.28 20.94
N TYR A 13 -13.73 -14.86 21.08
CA TYR A 13 -13.89 -16.28 21.45
C TYR A 13 -13.26 -17.23 20.42
N GLN A 14 -13.50 -16.98 19.12
CA GLN A 14 -12.91 -17.78 18.05
C GLN A 14 -11.38 -17.68 18.08
N ILE A 15 -10.83 -16.51 18.36
CA ILE A 15 -9.37 -16.34 18.46
C ILE A 15 -8.80 -17.04 19.68
N ASP A 16 -9.47 -16.94 20.82
CA ASP A 16 -9.02 -17.62 22.03
C ASP A 16 -9.03 -19.15 21.81
N GLU A 17 -10.05 -19.67 21.11
CA GLU A 17 -10.12 -21.07 20.69
C GLU A 17 -8.96 -21.45 19.74
N LEU A 18 -8.70 -20.63 18.71
CA LEU A 18 -7.59 -20.85 17.76
C LEU A 18 -6.19 -20.79 18.41
N LEU A 19 -6.04 -20.01 19.49
CA LEU A 19 -4.77 -19.84 20.20
C LEU A 19 -4.57 -20.86 21.32
N THR A 20 -5.57 -21.66 21.66
CA THR A 20 -5.47 -22.65 22.73
C THR A 20 -4.75 -23.90 22.23
N VAL A 21 -3.61 -24.21 22.84
CA VAL A 21 -2.89 -25.47 22.58
C VAL A 21 -3.37 -26.54 23.55
N GLU A 22 -4.14 -27.50 23.06
CA GLU A 22 -4.66 -28.61 23.87
C GLU A 22 -3.73 -29.84 23.82
N LYS A 23 -3.55 -30.49 24.96
CA LYS A 23 -2.92 -31.82 25.03
C LYS A 23 -3.96 -32.87 24.62
N GLY A 24 -3.70 -33.61 23.54
CA GLY A 24 -4.55 -34.71 23.09
C GLY A 24 -4.47 -35.94 24.01
N GLU A 25 -5.45 -36.83 23.86
CA GLU A 25 -5.59 -38.06 24.68
C GLU A 25 -4.52 -39.13 24.40
N GLU A 26 -3.89 -39.11 23.22
CA GLU A 26 -2.90 -40.12 22.78
C GLU A 26 -1.49 -39.55 22.65
N PHE A 27 -1.06 -38.73 23.61
CA PHE A 27 0.29 -38.15 23.61
C PHE A 27 0.60 -37.25 22.39
N SER A 28 -0.41 -36.87 21.61
CA SER A 28 -0.32 -35.93 20.51
C SER A 28 -0.70 -34.52 20.99
N VAL A 29 0.02 -33.51 20.49
CA VAL A 29 -0.37 -32.10 20.67
C VAL A 29 -1.37 -31.78 19.56
N LYS A 30 -2.58 -31.34 19.91
CA LYS A 30 -3.51 -30.81 18.90
C LYS A 30 -3.20 -29.33 18.72
N TYR A 31 -2.72 -28.98 17.55
CA TYR A 31 -2.56 -27.58 17.16
C TYR A 31 -2.97 -27.43 15.70
N GLU A 32 -3.59 -26.30 15.36
CA GLU A 32 -3.80 -25.92 13.96
C GLU A 32 -2.47 -25.59 13.30
N GLU A 33 -2.31 -25.97 12.04
CA GLU A 33 -1.13 -25.57 11.29
C GLU A 33 -1.08 -24.03 11.18
N ILE A 34 0.12 -23.44 11.19
CA ILE A 34 0.29 -21.98 11.09
C ILE A 34 -0.39 -21.40 9.83
N SER A 35 -0.48 -22.18 8.75
CA SER A 35 -1.24 -21.88 7.54
C SER A 35 -2.73 -21.70 7.80
N GLU A 36 -3.34 -22.63 8.53
CA GLU A 36 -4.77 -22.61 8.87
C GLU A 36 -5.08 -21.44 9.82
N LEU A 37 -4.21 -21.24 10.82
CA LEU A 37 -4.30 -20.11 11.74
C LEU A 37 -4.25 -18.78 10.99
N ARG A 38 -3.33 -18.65 10.02
CA ARG A 38 -3.24 -17.45 9.16
C ARG A 38 -4.51 -17.23 8.35
N GLU A 39 -5.09 -18.27 7.78
CA GLU A 39 -6.32 -18.17 7.01
C GLU A 39 -7.49 -17.70 7.89
N SER A 40 -7.67 -18.35 9.05
CA SER A 40 -8.69 -17.99 10.03
C SER A 40 -8.58 -16.52 10.49
N PHE A 41 -7.37 -16.05 10.78
CA PHE A 41 -7.12 -14.65 11.17
C PHE A 41 -7.46 -13.68 10.04
N ASN A 42 -7.10 -14.01 8.80
CA ASN A 42 -7.43 -13.17 7.65
C ASN A 42 -8.93 -13.13 7.39
N ILE A 43 -9.65 -14.25 7.52
CA ILE A 43 -11.10 -14.30 7.40
C ILE A 43 -11.74 -13.38 8.45
N CYS A 44 -11.35 -13.50 9.71
CA CYS A 44 -11.86 -12.62 10.78
C CYS A 44 -11.56 -11.15 10.49
N TYR A 45 -10.32 -10.85 10.06
CA TYR A 45 -9.89 -9.49 9.75
C TYR A 45 -10.61 -8.86 8.54
N GLU A 46 -11.05 -9.65 7.57
CA GLU A 46 -11.82 -9.14 6.43
C GLU A 46 -13.31 -8.98 6.71
N GLN A 47 -13.85 -9.71 7.69
CA GLN A 47 -15.24 -9.56 8.11
C GLN A 47 -15.50 -8.29 8.92
N ILE A 48 -14.45 -7.72 9.54
CA ILE A 48 -14.58 -6.52 10.39
C ILE A 48 -14.47 -5.20 9.59
N GLY A 49 -15.26 -4.21 10.02
CA GLY A 49 -15.25 -2.87 9.46
C GLY A 49 -13.91 -2.14 9.64
N SER A 50 -13.63 -1.16 8.78
CA SER A 50 -12.37 -0.40 8.81
C SER A 50 -12.06 0.28 10.15
N PRO A 51 -13.04 0.90 10.84
CA PRO A 51 -12.79 1.48 12.16
C PRO A 51 -12.31 0.43 13.19
N GLN A 52 -12.82 -0.79 13.11
CA GLN A 52 -12.59 -1.86 14.08
C GLN A 52 -11.35 -2.71 13.79
N LYS A 53 -10.83 -2.68 12.55
CA LYS A 53 -9.57 -3.37 12.18
C LYS A 53 -8.38 -3.00 13.08
N LYS A 54 -8.34 -1.77 13.61
CA LYS A 54 -7.29 -1.37 14.56
C LYS A 54 -7.47 -2.03 15.93
N GLU A 55 -8.68 -1.95 16.48
CA GLU A 55 -9.01 -2.55 17.79
C GLU A 55 -8.78 -4.05 17.79
N PHE A 56 -9.12 -4.71 16.68
CA PHE A 56 -8.83 -6.12 16.46
C PHE A 56 -7.33 -6.45 16.52
N VAL A 57 -6.50 -5.68 15.81
CA VAL A 57 -5.03 -5.88 15.84
C VAL A 57 -4.46 -5.65 17.24
N ASP A 58 -4.99 -4.65 17.96
CA ASP A 58 -4.57 -4.35 19.33
C ASP A 58 -5.03 -5.46 20.31
N TYR A 59 -6.19 -6.08 20.08
CA TYR A 59 -6.65 -7.27 20.82
C TYR A 59 -5.69 -8.46 20.64
N ILE A 60 -5.31 -8.79 19.39
CA ILE A 60 -4.34 -9.85 19.09
C ILE A 60 -2.99 -9.56 19.76
N GLU A 61 -2.54 -8.31 19.78
CA GLU A 61 -1.31 -7.91 20.46
C GLU A 61 -1.39 -8.16 21.98
N GLY A 62 -2.57 -7.96 22.60
CA GLY A 62 -2.84 -8.37 23.97
C GLY A 62 -2.69 -9.88 24.17
N GLY A 63 -3.28 -10.69 23.29
CA GLY A 63 -3.15 -12.15 23.31
C GLY A 63 -1.70 -12.63 23.18
N LEU A 64 -0.90 -11.96 22.35
CA LEU A 64 0.54 -12.23 22.20
C LEU A 64 1.33 -12.09 23.52
N ILE A 65 0.91 -11.18 24.41
CA ILE A 65 1.52 -11.05 25.74
C ILE A 65 1.24 -12.29 26.58
N SER A 66 0.00 -12.79 26.57
CA SER A 66 -0.37 -14.03 27.27
C SER A 66 0.43 -15.22 26.76
N LEU A 67 0.48 -15.41 25.43
CA LEU A 67 1.22 -16.50 24.79
C LEU A 67 2.70 -16.52 25.21
N ARG A 68 3.34 -15.35 25.35
CA ARG A 68 4.73 -15.26 25.82
C ARG A 68 4.90 -15.66 27.27
N CYS A 69 3.92 -15.40 28.12
CA CYS A 69 3.91 -15.90 29.49
C CYS A 69 3.86 -17.43 29.50
N ASP A 70 3.04 -18.04 28.64
CA ASP A 70 2.91 -19.49 28.52
C ASP A 70 4.21 -20.13 27.99
N ILE A 71 4.82 -19.55 26.95
CA ILE A 71 6.15 -19.97 26.46
C ILE A 71 7.18 -19.96 27.59
N ASN A 72 7.20 -18.91 28.41
CA ASN A 72 8.16 -18.79 29.51
C ASN A 72 7.90 -19.82 30.62
N SER A 73 6.64 -20.08 30.95
CA SER A 73 6.25 -21.13 31.88
C SER A 73 6.66 -22.51 31.36
N GLN A 74 6.40 -22.79 30.09
CA GLN A 74 6.73 -24.06 29.44
C GLN A 74 8.25 -24.29 29.35
N LYS A 75 9.04 -23.25 29.05
CA LYS A 75 10.53 -23.31 29.11
C LYS A 75 11.03 -23.74 30.48
N ARG A 76 10.37 -23.31 31.58
CA ARG A 76 10.75 -23.71 32.94
C ARG A 76 10.44 -25.19 33.18
N VAL A 77 9.29 -25.69 32.73
CA VAL A 77 8.90 -27.10 32.83
C VAL A 77 9.91 -27.99 32.10
N VAL A 78 10.17 -27.71 30.82
CA VAL A 78 11.17 -28.44 29.99
C VAL A 78 12.53 -28.46 30.67
N LYS A 79 13.00 -27.30 31.17
CA LYS A 79 14.28 -27.19 31.89
C LYS A 79 14.33 -28.05 33.16
N GLN A 80 13.24 -28.12 33.93
CA GLN A 80 13.17 -28.95 35.12
C GLN A 80 13.16 -30.45 34.78
N MET A 81 12.39 -30.84 33.76
CA MET A 81 12.31 -32.23 33.30
C MET A 81 13.63 -32.73 32.72
N SER A 82 14.29 -31.93 31.89
CA SER A 82 15.63 -32.23 31.36
C SER A 82 16.64 -32.50 32.48
N LYS A 83 16.59 -31.71 33.57
CA LYS A 83 17.42 -31.96 34.76
C LYS A 83 17.07 -33.29 35.45
N LYS A 84 15.79 -33.66 35.54
CA LYS A 84 15.35 -34.95 36.11
C LYS A 84 15.84 -36.13 35.26
N VAL A 85 15.67 -36.07 33.94
CA VAL A 85 16.18 -37.09 32.99
C VAL A 85 17.68 -37.31 33.19
N ARG A 86 18.47 -36.24 33.19
CA ARG A 86 19.94 -36.33 33.40
C ARG A 86 20.35 -36.93 34.74
N LYS A 87 19.51 -36.81 35.78
CA LYS A 87 19.77 -37.44 37.08
C LYS A 87 19.47 -38.95 37.03
N LEU A 88 18.34 -39.32 36.43
CA LEU A 88 17.93 -40.72 36.27
C LEU A 88 18.90 -41.52 35.38
N GLU A 89 19.41 -40.90 34.31
CA GLU A 89 20.41 -41.52 33.44
C GLU A 89 21.72 -41.85 34.17
N LYS A 90 22.05 -41.13 35.25
CA LYS A 90 23.24 -41.38 36.07
C LYS A 90 23.03 -42.47 37.11
N SER A 91 21.79 -42.79 37.51
CA SER A 91 21.48 -43.71 38.60
C SER A 91 21.23 -45.16 38.18
N ASN A 92 21.66 -45.55 36.98
CA ASN A 92 21.27 -46.77 36.25
C ASN A 92 19.78 -46.78 35.83
N PHE A 93 19.57 -47.19 34.58
CA PHE A 93 18.36 -46.99 33.78
C PHE A 93 17.21 -47.88 34.29
N ASP A 94 16.11 -47.26 34.71
CA ASP A 94 14.86 -47.92 35.12
C ASP A 94 13.71 -47.49 34.19
N LEU A 95 12.62 -48.27 34.12
CA LEU A 95 11.40 -47.99 33.35
C LEU A 95 10.86 -46.56 33.59
N GLY A 96 11.01 -46.03 34.81
CA GLY A 96 10.63 -44.65 35.13
C GLY A 96 11.41 -43.57 34.34
N ALA A 97 12.62 -43.87 33.85
CA ALA A 97 13.37 -42.94 33.01
C ALA A 97 12.76 -42.78 31.61
N ILE A 98 12.11 -43.83 31.09
CA ILE A 98 11.47 -43.81 29.76
C ILE A 98 10.24 -42.90 29.80
N GLU A 99 9.38 -43.03 30.81
CA GLU A 99 8.18 -42.19 30.96
C GLU A 99 8.54 -40.71 31.08
N VAL A 100 9.55 -40.37 31.91
CA VAL A 100 9.98 -38.97 32.07
C VAL A 100 10.58 -38.41 30.78
N LYS A 101 11.27 -39.23 29.96
CA LYS A 101 11.77 -38.83 28.64
C LYS A 101 10.64 -38.56 27.64
N ASN A 102 9.64 -39.43 27.58
CA ASN A 102 8.48 -39.24 26.71
C ASN A 102 7.73 -37.95 27.07
N ASN A 103 7.54 -37.71 28.37
CA ASN A 103 6.94 -36.46 28.84
C ASN A 103 7.81 -35.24 28.50
N LEU A 104 9.15 -35.34 28.59
CA LEU A 104 10.05 -34.25 28.20
C LEU A 104 9.87 -33.91 26.72
N TYR A 105 9.87 -34.93 25.84
CA TYR A 105 9.69 -34.77 24.41
C TYR A 105 8.38 -34.05 24.06
N GLN A 106 7.27 -34.46 24.65
CA GLN A 106 5.97 -33.78 24.44
C GLN A 106 6.00 -32.33 24.88
N ASN A 107 6.64 -32.03 26.02
CA ASN A 107 6.74 -30.65 26.50
C ASN A 107 7.66 -29.79 25.62
N GLU A 108 8.67 -30.38 24.97
CA GLU A 108 9.52 -29.73 23.97
C GLU A 108 8.75 -29.46 22.68
N GLU A 109 7.92 -30.40 22.23
CA GLU A 109 7.04 -30.24 21.07
C GLU A 109 6.03 -29.10 21.29
N VAL A 110 5.30 -29.10 22.41
CA VAL A 110 4.40 -27.98 22.78
C VAL A 110 5.14 -26.65 22.79
N LEU A 111 6.37 -26.62 23.34
CA LEU A 111 7.17 -25.40 23.37
C LEU A 111 7.55 -24.91 21.96
N SER A 112 7.82 -25.82 21.03
CA SER A 112 8.11 -25.48 19.63
C SER A 112 6.89 -24.84 18.97
N CYS A 113 5.71 -25.47 19.09
CA CYS A 113 4.46 -24.95 18.54
C CYS A 113 4.15 -23.53 19.05
N LEU A 114 4.25 -23.29 20.37
CA LEU A 114 4.01 -21.97 20.95
C LEU A 114 4.98 -20.91 20.42
N GLN A 115 6.24 -21.28 20.16
CA GLN A 115 7.24 -20.36 19.61
C GLN A 115 6.93 -19.99 18.15
N GLU A 116 6.49 -20.96 17.36
CA GLU A 116 6.05 -20.73 15.97
C GLU A 116 4.84 -19.79 15.92
N GLN A 117 3.85 -19.99 16.81
CA GLN A 117 2.72 -19.08 16.96
C GLN A 117 3.14 -17.65 17.35
N ASP A 118 4.08 -17.47 18.30
CA ASP A 118 4.59 -16.13 18.67
C ASP A 118 5.30 -15.43 17.50
N VAL A 119 6.05 -16.16 16.67
CA VAL A 119 6.66 -15.62 15.46
C VAL A 119 5.58 -15.19 14.46
N PHE A 120 4.63 -16.08 14.16
CA PHE A 120 3.54 -15.81 13.24
C PHE A 120 2.73 -14.56 13.65
N LEU A 121 2.26 -14.50 14.89
CA LEU A 121 1.42 -13.41 15.38
C LEU A 121 2.16 -12.06 15.33
N ARG A 122 3.45 -12.02 15.68
CA ARG A 122 4.27 -10.80 15.54
C ARG A 122 4.30 -10.29 14.11
N ASP A 123 4.57 -11.17 13.17
CA ASP A 123 4.70 -10.81 11.76
C ASP A 123 3.36 -10.35 11.19
N TRP A 124 2.29 -11.08 11.53
CA TRP A 124 0.93 -10.74 11.13
C TRP A 124 0.47 -9.38 11.68
N ILE A 125 0.69 -9.09 12.97
CA ILE A 125 0.37 -7.78 13.57
C ILE A 125 1.10 -6.65 12.84
N LYS A 126 2.40 -6.84 12.56
CA LYS A 126 3.23 -5.84 11.88
C LYS A 126 2.74 -5.56 10.47
N GLU A 127 2.38 -6.61 9.73
CA GLU A 127 1.79 -6.53 8.39
C GLU A 127 0.50 -5.70 8.42
N LYS A 128 -0.45 -6.04 9.31
CA LYS A 128 -1.76 -5.36 9.38
C LYS A 128 -1.66 -3.91 9.85
N ARG A 129 -0.75 -3.58 10.76
CA ARG A 129 -0.47 -2.17 11.13
C ARG A 129 0.01 -1.33 9.94
N LEU A 130 0.85 -1.90 9.08
CA LEU A 130 1.33 -1.22 7.88
C LEU A 130 0.19 -0.98 6.89
N GLU A 131 -0.67 -1.97 6.66
CA GLU A 131 -1.86 -1.84 5.81
C GLU A 131 -2.79 -0.72 6.30
N ILE A 132 -3.11 -0.71 7.60
CA ILE A 132 -3.94 0.34 8.23
C ILE A 132 -3.30 1.73 8.04
N SER A 133 -1.97 1.84 8.23
CA SER A 133 -1.25 3.11 8.05
C SER A 133 -1.33 3.63 6.61
N ILE A 134 -1.14 2.76 5.62
CA ILE A 134 -1.22 3.11 4.20
C ILE A 134 -2.64 3.57 3.85
N ARG A 135 -3.66 2.85 4.32
CA ARG A 135 -5.06 3.19 4.11
C ARG A 135 -5.41 4.55 4.68
N ASN A 136 -5.07 4.81 5.94
CA ASN A 136 -5.35 6.10 6.60
C ASN A 136 -4.67 7.28 5.88
N LYS A 137 -3.43 7.09 5.39
CA LYS A 137 -2.75 8.11 4.57
C LYS A 137 -3.52 8.40 3.28
N LYS A 138 -3.99 7.36 2.60
CA LYS A 138 -4.76 7.49 1.36
C LYS A 138 -6.09 8.22 1.60
N GLU A 139 -6.88 7.76 2.58
CA GLU A 139 -8.17 8.36 2.94
C GLU A 139 -8.04 9.82 3.36
N ASN A 140 -6.98 10.17 4.11
CA ASN A 140 -6.68 11.55 4.46
C ASN A 140 -6.34 12.39 3.21
N THR A 141 -5.47 11.89 2.32
CA THR A 141 -5.15 12.62 1.08
C THR A 141 -6.36 12.85 0.18
N ASP A 142 -7.29 11.89 0.11
CA ASP A 142 -8.47 12.00 -0.72
C ASP A 142 -9.53 12.92 -0.08
N SER A 143 -9.67 12.88 1.25
CA SER A 143 -10.48 13.84 2.01
C SER A 143 -9.99 15.27 1.82
N ILE A 144 -8.67 15.51 1.92
CA ILE A 144 -8.07 16.83 1.67
C ILE A 144 -8.34 17.30 0.24
N LYS A 145 -8.11 16.46 -0.77
CA LYS A 145 -8.39 16.81 -2.17
C LYS A 145 -9.86 17.19 -2.39
N LYS A 146 -10.79 16.50 -1.72
CA LYS A 146 -12.22 16.79 -1.80
C LYS A 146 -12.55 18.16 -1.19
N VAL A 147 -12.09 18.43 0.03
CA VAL A 147 -12.29 19.72 0.71
C VAL A 147 -11.69 20.88 -0.10
N VAL A 148 -10.48 20.71 -0.64
CA VAL A 148 -9.83 21.70 -1.50
C VAL A 148 -10.69 21.99 -2.74
N LYS A 149 -11.22 20.96 -3.39
CA LYS A 149 -12.08 21.10 -4.57
C LYS A 149 -13.40 21.82 -4.23
N GLU A 150 -14.03 21.50 -3.11
CA GLU A 150 -15.26 22.15 -2.64
C GLU A 150 -15.02 23.63 -2.32
N TYR A 151 -13.93 23.95 -1.61
CA TYR A 151 -13.55 25.33 -1.31
C TYR A 151 -13.29 26.14 -2.59
N GLN A 152 -12.62 25.55 -3.58
CA GLN A 152 -12.37 26.19 -4.87
C GLN A 152 -13.66 26.49 -5.63
N LEU A 153 -14.63 25.57 -5.59
CA LEU A 153 -15.94 25.75 -6.22
C LEU A 153 -16.74 26.87 -5.54
N GLN A 154 -16.74 26.91 -4.20
CA GLN A 154 -17.48 27.91 -3.42
C GLN A 154 -16.97 29.34 -3.65
N ASN A 155 -15.66 29.51 -3.80
CA ASN A 155 -15.06 30.83 -3.94
C ASN A 155 -14.92 31.29 -5.40
N ASN A 156 -15.43 30.51 -6.35
CA ASN A 156 -15.26 30.73 -7.79
C ASN A 156 -13.79 31.04 -8.16
N ILE A 157 -12.86 30.45 -7.41
CA ILE A 157 -11.43 30.59 -7.67
C ILE A 157 -11.18 29.73 -8.90
N GLU A 158 -11.13 30.38 -10.06
CA GLU A 158 -10.65 29.74 -11.27
C GLU A 158 -9.19 29.37 -10.99
N ILE A 159 -8.95 28.11 -10.63
CA ILE A 159 -7.60 27.60 -10.45
C ILE A 159 -6.98 27.71 -11.82
N THR A 160 -6.23 28.78 -12.05
CA THR A 160 -5.36 28.86 -13.21
C THR A 160 -4.32 27.79 -12.98
N ARG A 161 -4.61 26.58 -13.47
CA ARG A 161 -3.70 25.45 -13.42
C ARG A 161 -2.38 25.97 -13.95
N LYS A 162 -1.34 25.84 -13.13
CA LYS A 162 0.03 26.11 -13.53
C LYS A 162 0.30 25.40 -14.84
N LEU A 163 0.64 26.18 -15.87
CA LEU A 163 0.94 25.65 -17.20
C LEU A 163 2.06 24.64 -17.06
N THR A 164 1.96 23.51 -17.74
CA THR A 164 3.04 22.53 -17.79
C THR A 164 4.17 23.04 -18.69
N ILE A 165 5.40 22.59 -18.47
CA ILE A 165 6.55 22.94 -19.34
C ILE A 165 6.27 22.66 -20.83
N ARG A 166 5.48 21.61 -21.14
CA ARG A 166 5.08 21.31 -22.52
C ARG A 166 4.12 22.35 -23.11
N GLU A 167 3.19 22.85 -22.30
CA GLU A 167 2.26 23.92 -22.71
C GLU A 167 3.03 25.23 -22.89
N VAL A 168 3.94 25.56 -21.98
CA VAL A 168 4.82 26.73 -22.09
C VAL A 168 5.66 26.68 -23.37
N ALA A 169 6.27 25.53 -23.68
CA ALA A 169 7.02 25.34 -24.92
C ALA A 169 6.17 25.57 -26.18
N LEU A 170 4.93 25.06 -26.21
CA LEU A 170 4.01 25.27 -27.32
C LEU A 170 3.56 26.73 -27.44
N ILE A 171 3.31 27.41 -26.32
CA ILE A 171 2.95 28.83 -26.31
C ILE A 171 4.06 29.66 -26.98
N HIS A 172 5.31 29.47 -26.58
CA HIS A 172 6.44 30.18 -27.19
C HIS A 172 6.63 29.81 -28.67
N PHE A 173 6.41 28.54 -29.04
CA PHE A 173 6.45 28.12 -30.44
C PHE A 173 5.42 28.88 -31.30
N TYR A 174 4.15 28.92 -30.90
CA TYR A 174 3.11 29.61 -31.67
C TYR A 174 3.20 31.12 -31.65
N LYS A 175 3.80 31.70 -30.59
CA LYS A 175 4.11 33.13 -30.51
C LYS A 175 5.34 33.53 -31.34
N GLU A 176 6.02 32.58 -31.95
CA GLU A 176 7.27 32.80 -32.68
C GLU A 176 8.40 33.37 -31.79
N GLU A 177 8.32 33.09 -30.48
CA GLU A 177 9.34 33.49 -29.51
C GLU A 177 10.38 32.37 -29.39
N GLN A 178 11.63 32.66 -29.76
CA GLN A 178 12.69 31.67 -29.75
C GLN A 178 13.11 31.31 -28.31
N VAL A 179 13.08 30.01 -27.98
CA VAL A 179 13.65 29.48 -26.74
C VAL A 179 15.05 28.95 -27.03
N THR A 180 16.05 29.59 -26.44
CA THR A 180 17.46 29.19 -26.47
C THR A 180 17.88 28.67 -25.10
N ARG A 181 18.97 27.92 -25.03
CA ARG A 181 19.52 27.50 -23.72
C ARG A 181 19.83 28.68 -22.79
N SER A 182 20.26 29.80 -23.34
CA SER A 182 20.61 31.01 -22.57
C SER A 182 19.40 31.72 -21.97
N ASN A 183 18.21 31.64 -22.60
CA ASN A 183 17.00 32.29 -22.10
C ASN A 183 16.01 31.34 -21.40
N ALA A 184 16.19 30.03 -21.54
CA ALA A 184 15.21 29.05 -21.12
C ALA A 184 14.96 29.03 -19.61
N ASP A 185 15.99 29.25 -18.78
CA ASP A 185 15.82 29.30 -17.32
C ASP A 185 14.97 30.50 -16.89
N GLY A 186 15.21 31.67 -17.49
CA GLY A 186 14.41 32.87 -17.25
C GLY A 186 12.96 32.70 -17.71
N LEU A 187 12.73 32.07 -18.86
CA LEU A 187 11.38 31.76 -19.35
C LEU A 187 10.68 30.72 -18.48
N ALA A 188 11.36 29.65 -18.07
CA ALA A 188 10.80 28.64 -17.18
C ALA A 188 10.36 29.28 -15.85
N LEU A 189 11.20 30.15 -15.27
CA LEU A 189 10.91 30.82 -14.01
C LEU A 189 9.70 31.76 -14.11
N LYS A 190 9.48 32.46 -15.24
CA LYS A 190 8.29 33.29 -15.48
C LYS A 190 6.98 32.51 -15.41
N TYR A 191 7.02 31.21 -15.68
CA TYR A 191 5.88 30.29 -15.56
C TYR A 191 5.98 29.41 -14.30
N GLU A 192 6.81 29.83 -13.34
CA GLU A 192 7.08 29.17 -12.07
C GLU A 192 7.68 27.75 -12.18
N HIS A 193 8.45 27.46 -13.23
CA HIS A 193 9.18 26.19 -13.38
C HIS A 193 10.65 26.37 -13.05
N ASN A 194 11.26 25.29 -12.53
CA ASN A 194 12.65 25.30 -12.08
C ASN A 194 13.63 24.67 -13.08
N SER A 195 13.21 24.40 -14.33
CA SER A 195 14.04 23.68 -15.30
C SER A 195 13.93 24.27 -16.70
N GLY A 196 14.82 25.20 -17.03
CA GLY A 196 14.94 25.77 -18.37
C GLY A 196 15.42 24.76 -19.40
N GLU A 197 16.37 23.89 -19.06
CA GLU A 197 16.84 22.84 -19.99
C GLU A 197 15.68 21.94 -20.47
N LYS A 198 14.75 21.58 -19.58
CA LYS A 198 13.56 20.81 -19.96
C LYS A 198 12.62 21.62 -20.85
N LEU A 199 12.50 22.93 -20.64
CA LEU A 199 11.72 23.81 -21.51
C LEU A 199 12.34 23.87 -22.90
N PHE A 200 13.66 24.10 -23.00
CA PHE A 200 14.41 24.11 -24.26
C PHE A 200 14.22 22.79 -25.04
N GLN A 201 14.39 21.64 -24.38
CA GLN A 201 14.17 20.34 -25.02
C GLN A 201 12.75 20.16 -25.55
N LYS A 202 11.73 20.63 -24.81
CA LYS A 202 10.34 20.56 -25.29
C LYS A 202 10.05 21.55 -26.40
N TYR A 203 10.67 22.72 -26.38
CA TYR A 203 10.58 23.68 -27.48
C TYR A 203 11.14 23.08 -28.77
N ILE A 204 12.37 22.57 -28.74
CA ILE A 204 13.00 21.89 -29.90
C ILE A 204 12.16 20.71 -30.38
N TYR A 205 11.65 19.89 -29.46
CA TYR A 205 10.74 18.80 -29.80
C TYR A 205 9.50 19.31 -30.57
N TYR A 206 8.87 20.39 -30.09
CA TYR A 206 7.69 20.96 -30.73
C TYR A 206 7.98 21.83 -31.95
N SER A 207 9.24 22.19 -32.23
CA SER A 207 9.60 22.85 -33.49
C SER A 207 9.27 21.96 -34.70
N SER A 208 9.38 20.63 -34.55
CA SER A 208 8.96 19.69 -35.58
C SER A 208 7.43 19.56 -35.66
N ARG A 209 6.87 19.82 -36.85
CA ARG A 209 5.43 19.65 -37.11
C ARG A 209 4.97 18.22 -36.84
N ALA A 210 5.77 17.21 -37.21
CA ALA A 210 5.45 15.81 -36.96
C ALA A 210 5.22 15.51 -35.47
N ASN A 211 5.97 16.17 -34.58
CA ASN A 211 5.79 16.02 -33.13
C ASN A 211 4.53 16.72 -32.61
N ARG A 212 4.08 17.78 -33.28
CA ARG A 212 2.83 18.49 -32.96
C ARG A 212 1.59 17.76 -33.45
N VAL A 213 1.56 17.31 -34.71
CA VAL A 213 0.36 16.72 -35.31
C VAL A 213 0.37 15.19 -35.41
N GLY A 214 1.54 14.55 -35.33
CA GLY A 214 1.67 13.11 -35.52
C GLY A 214 1.09 12.27 -34.39
N ARG A 215 0.94 10.96 -34.65
CA ARG A 215 0.49 9.96 -33.69
C ARG A 215 1.39 9.94 -32.46
N THR A 216 0.81 9.64 -31.30
CA THR A 216 1.60 9.44 -30.07
C THR A 216 2.32 8.10 -30.12
N SER A 217 3.47 7.99 -29.44
CA SER A 217 4.19 6.74 -29.27
C SER A 217 4.31 6.37 -27.78
N PRO A 218 3.89 5.16 -27.37
CA PRO A 218 2.91 4.29 -28.03
C PRO A 218 1.59 5.00 -28.34
N PHE A 219 0.93 4.55 -29.41
CA PHE A 219 -0.35 5.11 -29.85
C PHE A 219 -1.49 4.50 -29.03
N THR A 220 -1.98 5.26 -28.07
CA THR A 220 -3.05 4.83 -27.14
C THR A 220 -4.09 5.94 -27.00
N LYS A 221 -5.37 5.56 -26.82
CA LYS A 221 -6.50 6.49 -26.65
C LYS A 221 -6.16 7.58 -25.63
N LYS A 222 -5.70 7.18 -24.44
CA LYS A 222 -5.40 8.12 -23.35
C LYS A 222 -4.26 9.10 -23.67
N LYS A 223 -3.21 8.65 -24.36
CA LYS A 223 -2.12 9.56 -24.75
C LYS A 223 -2.56 10.57 -25.80
N MET A 224 -3.45 10.16 -26.71
CA MET A 224 -4.00 11.05 -27.72
C MET A 224 -4.93 12.09 -27.10
N GLU A 225 -5.85 11.68 -26.21
CA GLU A 225 -6.69 12.61 -25.41
C GLU A 225 -5.83 13.65 -24.68
N ASN A 226 -4.79 13.20 -23.97
CA ASN A 226 -3.88 14.08 -23.23
C ASN A 226 -3.08 15.03 -24.15
N LYS A 227 -2.88 14.67 -25.43
CA LYS A 227 -2.25 15.52 -26.42
C LYS A 227 -3.24 16.57 -26.92
N ILE A 228 -4.46 16.18 -27.27
CA ILE A 228 -5.54 17.08 -27.68
C ILE A 228 -5.81 18.12 -26.58
N GLN A 229 -6.02 17.68 -25.35
CA GLN A 229 -6.29 18.56 -24.21
C GLN A 229 -5.18 19.60 -23.99
N ARG A 230 -3.91 19.21 -24.24
CA ARG A 230 -2.78 20.14 -24.15
C ARG A 230 -2.89 21.28 -25.17
N PHE A 231 -3.26 20.97 -26.40
CA PHE A 231 -3.43 21.97 -27.45
C PHE A 231 -4.63 22.86 -27.16
N GLU A 232 -5.75 22.30 -26.70
CA GLU A 232 -6.91 23.08 -26.26
C GLU A 232 -6.56 24.07 -25.14
N ASN A 233 -5.79 23.65 -24.15
CA ASN A 233 -5.32 24.52 -23.07
C ASN A 233 -4.40 25.63 -23.58
N VAL A 234 -3.47 25.31 -24.49
CA VAL A 234 -2.56 26.29 -25.09
C VAL A 234 -3.34 27.34 -25.89
N ILE A 235 -4.30 26.92 -26.72
CA ILE A 235 -5.12 27.82 -27.54
C ILE A 235 -5.87 28.85 -26.68
N LYS A 236 -6.40 28.44 -25.51
CA LYS A 236 -7.07 29.35 -24.57
C LYS A 236 -6.15 30.46 -24.03
N LYS A 237 -4.82 30.26 -24.05
CA LYS A 237 -3.82 31.21 -23.53
C LYS A 237 -3.06 31.96 -24.62
N LEU A 238 -3.27 31.62 -25.90
CA LEU A 238 -2.66 32.33 -27.02
C LEU A 238 -3.43 33.62 -27.34
N PRO A 239 -2.73 34.68 -27.79
CA PRO A 239 -3.39 35.84 -28.41
C PRO A 239 -4.05 35.44 -29.73
N ASP A 240 -5.12 36.14 -30.12
CA ASP A 240 -5.94 35.76 -31.29
C ASP A 240 -5.15 35.71 -32.60
N SER A 241 -4.12 36.55 -32.75
CA SER A 241 -3.19 36.55 -33.89
C SER A 241 -2.46 35.22 -34.08
N ASN A 242 -2.22 34.47 -33.00
CA ASN A 242 -1.41 33.24 -33.02
C ASN A 242 -2.27 31.96 -32.92
N LYS A 243 -3.60 32.08 -32.84
CA LYS A 243 -4.52 30.94 -32.77
C LYS A 243 -4.73 30.16 -34.09
N PRO A 244 -4.71 30.76 -35.30
CA PRO A 244 -5.10 30.05 -36.52
C PRO A 244 -4.31 28.74 -36.74
N MET A 245 -2.98 28.81 -36.63
CA MET A 245 -2.11 27.64 -36.79
C MET A 245 -2.40 26.55 -35.74
N ALA A 246 -2.55 26.93 -34.48
CA ALA A 246 -2.81 25.99 -33.39
C ALA A 246 -4.20 25.32 -33.53
N LEU A 247 -5.21 26.06 -33.99
CA LEU A 247 -6.55 25.54 -34.26
C LEU A 247 -6.55 24.51 -35.39
N ASP A 248 -5.83 24.77 -36.47
CA ASP A 248 -5.74 23.82 -37.58
C ASP A 248 -4.99 22.54 -37.18
N GLU A 249 -3.91 22.66 -36.40
CA GLU A 249 -3.21 21.50 -35.85
C GLU A 249 -4.10 20.71 -34.86
N LEU A 250 -4.94 21.38 -34.08
CA LEU A 250 -5.92 20.74 -33.19
C LEU A 250 -6.97 19.96 -33.99
N LYS A 251 -7.50 20.52 -35.10
CA LYS A 251 -8.44 19.81 -35.99
C LYS A 251 -7.83 18.52 -36.52
N LEU A 252 -6.58 18.55 -36.96
CA LEU A 252 -5.85 17.36 -37.43
C LEU A 252 -5.71 16.31 -36.32
N LEU A 253 -5.39 16.72 -35.09
CA LEU A 253 -5.29 15.81 -33.96
C LEU A 253 -6.64 15.15 -33.63
N LYS A 254 -7.75 15.90 -33.68
CA LYS A 254 -9.10 15.35 -33.47
C LYS A 254 -9.48 14.38 -34.58
N ALA A 255 -9.23 14.72 -35.84
CA ALA A 255 -9.48 13.80 -36.97
C ALA A 255 -8.67 12.49 -36.85
N ILE A 256 -7.41 12.54 -36.40
CA ILE A 256 -6.61 11.33 -36.13
C ILE A 256 -7.21 10.50 -35.01
N TYR A 257 -7.76 11.14 -33.97
CA TYR A 257 -8.39 10.45 -32.85
C TYR A 257 -9.70 9.76 -33.28
N ASP A 258 -10.59 10.50 -33.95
CA ASP A 258 -11.90 10.00 -34.39
C ASP A 258 -11.81 8.88 -35.44
N ASN A 259 -10.75 8.88 -36.26
CA ASN A 259 -10.52 7.83 -37.26
C ASN A 259 -10.02 6.51 -36.66
N GLU A 260 -9.52 6.49 -35.41
CA GLU A 260 -8.92 5.28 -34.82
C GLU A 260 -9.61 4.81 -33.54
N PHE A 261 -10.38 5.65 -32.85
CA PHE A 261 -11.02 5.34 -31.55
C PHE A 261 -12.49 5.73 -31.51
#